data_AF-R0CN65-F1
#
_entry.id   AF-R0CN65-F1
#
_cell.length_a   1.000
_cell.length_b   1.000
_cell.length_c   1.000
_cell.angle_alpha   90.00
_cell.angle_beta   90.00
_cell.angle_gamma   90.00
#
_symmetry.space_group_name_H-M   'P 1'
#
loop_
_entity.id
_entity.type
_entity.pdbx_description
1 polymer ?
#
loop_
_entity_poly.entity_id
_entity_poly.type
_entity_poly.pdbx_seq_one_letter_code
_entity_poly.pdbx_strand_id
1 'polypeptide(L)'
;MSDTICHTPSQSAISTVVPYDSARLVAAVNTAHDRLGAAVMLNLLLDERELSGRNEDQIKRCLGEDADELIRNYREARAALAGRLKERVRAGRDAAGVQLGAMLREAGLSSAGEPQLLATQGGGMIQARVVGVSSARQQEDGSVWGFLRLETSRNSFEEKEFTYQGGKLVVRNEPDLI
;
A
#
# COMPACT_ATOMS: atom_id res chain seq x y z
N MET A 1 -46.09 -75.32 2.10
CA MET A 1 -46.97 -74.25 1.61
C MET A 1 -46.71 -73.04 2.48
N SER A 2 -46.47 -71.83 2.02
CA SER A 2 -46.14 -71.25 0.73
C SER A 2 -45.70 -69.81 1.06
N ASP A 3 -44.75 -69.28 0.29
CA ASP A 3 -44.23 -67.92 0.37
C ASP A 3 -45.33 -66.84 0.33
N THR A 4 -45.01 -65.60 0.74
CA THR A 4 -45.10 -64.40 -0.14
C THR A 4 -44.60 -63.11 0.55
N ILE A 5 -43.40 -62.68 0.10
CA ILE A 5 -42.99 -61.35 -0.40
C ILE A 5 -42.99 -60.08 0.50
N CYS A 6 -41.80 -59.46 0.49
CA CYS A 6 -41.39 -58.10 0.83
C CYS A 6 -42.41 -56.96 0.58
N HIS A 7 -42.35 -55.92 1.41
CA HIS A 7 -42.22 -54.53 0.93
C HIS A 7 -41.72 -53.60 2.05
N THR A 8 -40.60 -52.92 1.79
CA THR A 8 -40.30 -51.60 2.34
C THR A 8 -40.54 -50.59 1.23
N PRO A 9 -41.22 -49.47 1.51
CA PRO A 9 -40.58 -48.16 1.36
C PRO A 9 -41.02 -47.21 2.51
N SER A 10 -40.10 -46.47 3.15
CA SER A 10 -39.62 -45.12 2.80
C SER A 10 -40.19 -44.03 3.72
N GLN A 11 -39.27 -43.45 4.52
CA GLN A 11 -39.16 -42.03 4.91
C GLN A 11 -40.37 -41.28 5.50
N SER A 12 -40.19 -40.79 6.72
CA SER A 12 -40.59 -39.43 7.06
C SER A 12 -39.58 -38.87 8.06
N ALA A 13 -38.61 -38.11 7.52
CA ALA A 13 -37.81 -37.20 8.32
C ALA A 13 -38.78 -36.22 8.98
N ILE A 14 -38.80 -36.18 10.31
CA ILE A 14 -39.52 -35.15 11.05
C ILE A 14 -38.82 -33.83 10.75
N SER A 15 -39.34 -33.11 9.76
CA SER A 15 -39.01 -31.71 9.53
C SER A 15 -39.56 -30.95 10.73
N THR A 16 -38.73 -30.72 11.75
CA THR A 16 -39.01 -29.75 12.81
C THR A 16 -39.15 -28.38 12.17
N VAL A 17 -40.39 -28.03 11.81
CA VAL A 17 -40.76 -26.68 11.40
C VAL A 17 -40.60 -25.82 12.65
N VAL A 18 -39.48 -25.08 12.72
CA VAL A 18 -39.29 -24.07 13.77
C VAL A 18 -40.39 -23.04 13.58
N PRO A 19 -41.24 -22.79 14.59
CA PRO A 19 -42.29 -21.79 14.48
C PRO A 19 -41.67 -20.42 14.21
N TYR A 20 -42.21 -19.73 13.23
CA TYR A 20 -41.79 -18.37 12.88
C TYR A 20 -42.00 -17.45 14.07
N ASP A 21 -40.90 -16.89 14.57
CA ASP A 21 -40.88 -15.91 15.65
C ASP A 21 -40.33 -14.60 15.08
N SER A 22 -41.24 -13.65 14.86
CA SER A 22 -40.92 -12.35 14.30
C SER A 22 -39.97 -11.55 15.19
N ALA A 23 -40.03 -11.72 16.52
CA ALA A 23 -39.11 -11.05 17.44
C ALA A 23 -37.70 -11.61 17.32
N ARG A 24 -37.56 -12.93 17.17
CA ARG A 24 -36.25 -13.58 16.91
C ARG A 24 -35.68 -13.20 15.54
N LEU A 25 -36.52 -13.11 14.51
CA LEU A 25 -36.09 -12.63 13.20
C LEU A 25 -35.58 -11.19 13.27
N VAL A 26 -36.35 -10.29 13.89
CA VAL A 26 -35.97 -8.88 14.06
C VAL A 26 -34.68 -8.75 14.86
N ALA A 27 -34.53 -9.50 15.96
CA ALA A 27 -33.30 -9.51 16.75
C ALA A 27 -32.08 -10.02 15.95
N ALA A 28 -32.25 -11.08 15.15
CA ALA A 28 -31.19 -11.61 14.30
C ALA A 28 -30.81 -10.65 13.16
N VAL A 29 -31.79 -9.97 12.56
CA VAL A 29 -31.56 -8.95 11.52
C VAL A 29 -30.84 -7.74 12.10
N ASN A 30 -31.25 -7.25 13.27
CA ASN A 30 -30.56 -6.15 13.95
C ASN A 30 -29.13 -6.55 14.32
N THR A 31 -28.93 -7.76 14.85
CA THR A 31 -27.59 -8.28 15.16
C THR A 31 -26.70 -8.37 13.92
N ALA A 32 -27.23 -8.81 12.78
CA ALA A 32 -26.50 -8.88 11.53
C ALA A 32 -26.18 -7.48 10.97
N HIS A 33 -27.12 -6.54 11.09
CA HIS A 33 -26.95 -5.14 10.71
C HIS A 33 -25.86 -4.47 11.57
N ASP A 34 -25.87 -4.71 12.88
CA ASP A 34 -24.88 -4.17 13.82
C ASP A 34 -23.49 -4.76 13.57
N ARG A 35 -23.40 -6.04 13.23
CA ARG A 35 -22.13 -6.71 12.87
C ARG A 35 -21.57 -6.22 11.54
N LEU A 36 -22.43 -6.01 10.53
CA LEU A 36 -22.03 -5.40 9.27
C LEU A 36 -21.58 -3.95 9.48
N GLY A 37 -22.33 -3.20 10.28
CA GLY A 37 -21.99 -1.86 10.73
C GLY A 37 -20.61 -1.83 11.39
N ALA A 38 -20.32 -2.78 12.28
CA ALA A 38 -18.99 -2.92 12.88
C ALA A 38 -17.90 -3.27 11.89
N ALA A 39 -18.13 -4.14 10.91
CA ALA A 39 -17.14 -4.48 9.89
C ALA A 39 -16.83 -3.29 8.97
N VAL A 40 -17.84 -2.49 8.61
CA VAL A 40 -17.67 -1.24 7.84
C VAL A 40 -16.94 -0.19 8.70
N MET A 41 -17.35 -0.03 9.96
CA MET A 41 -16.69 0.89 10.89
C MET A 41 -15.25 0.46 11.20
N LEU A 42 -14.93 -0.83 11.33
CA LEU A 42 -13.55 -1.32 11.45
C LEU A 42 -12.71 -0.94 10.24
N ASN A 43 -13.22 -1.16 9.01
CA ASN A 43 -12.50 -0.78 7.80
C ASN A 43 -12.27 0.75 7.70
N LEU A 44 -13.22 1.57 8.17
CA LEU A 44 -13.12 3.04 8.11
C LEU A 44 -12.32 3.64 9.28
N LEU A 45 -12.47 3.13 10.51
CA LEU A 45 -11.79 3.61 11.72
C LEU A 45 -10.32 3.20 11.80
N LEU A 46 -9.93 2.23 10.99
CA LEU A 46 -8.54 1.81 10.87
C LEU A 46 -7.82 2.64 9.80
N ASP A 47 -8.44 3.67 9.22
CA ASP A 47 -7.70 4.78 8.66
C ASP A 47 -7.06 5.59 9.82
N GLU A 48 -5.77 5.91 9.74
CA GLU A 48 -4.91 6.30 10.90
C GLU A 48 -5.32 7.59 11.64
N ARG A 49 -6.41 8.26 11.26
CA ARG A 49 -6.69 9.64 11.63
C ARG A 49 -7.64 9.83 12.81
N GLU A 50 -8.58 8.93 13.12
CA GLU A 50 -9.60 9.20 14.16
C GLU A 50 -10.10 7.97 14.92
N LEU A 51 -9.33 7.52 15.92
CA LEU A 51 -9.85 6.67 16.99
C LEU A 51 -10.14 7.53 18.23
N SER A 52 -11.35 8.09 18.31
CA SER A 52 -11.87 8.55 19.60
C SER A 52 -12.29 7.34 20.44
N GLY A 53 -12.17 7.41 21.78
CA GLY A 53 -12.54 6.29 22.67
C GLY A 53 -13.98 5.79 22.50
N ARG A 54 -14.90 6.65 22.04
CA ARG A 54 -16.30 6.28 21.75
C ARG A 54 -16.44 5.29 20.58
N ASN A 55 -15.55 5.35 19.59
CA ASN A 55 -15.60 4.49 18.41
C ASN A 55 -15.14 3.07 18.74
N GLU A 56 -14.16 2.94 19.63
CA GLU A 56 -13.68 1.63 20.10
C GLU A 56 -14.72 0.91 20.96
N ASP A 57 -15.41 1.62 21.87
CA ASP A 57 -16.48 1.04 22.69
C ASP A 57 -17.70 0.58 21.87
N GLN A 58 -17.96 1.24 20.74
CA GLN A 58 -19.01 0.83 19.81
C GLN A 58 -18.60 -0.43 19.05
N ILE A 59 -17.35 -0.50 18.56
CA ILE A 59 -16.82 -1.71 17.90
C ILE A 59 -16.88 -2.91 18.86
N LYS A 60 -16.44 -2.75 20.12
CA LYS A 60 -16.45 -3.83 21.11
C LYS A 60 -17.85 -4.38 21.37
N ARG A 61 -18.83 -3.48 21.52
CA ARG A 61 -20.23 -3.87 21.73
C ARG A 61 -20.82 -4.64 20.54
N CYS A 62 -20.44 -4.28 19.31
CA CYS A 62 -20.94 -4.97 18.11
C CYS A 62 -20.25 -6.31 17.85
N LEU A 63 -18.96 -6.45 18.19
CA LEU A 63 -18.21 -7.69 18.05
C LEU A 63 -18.58 -8.72 19.12
N GLY A 64 -18.92 -8.27 20.34
CA GLY A 64 -19.34 -9.13 21.44
C GLY A 64 -18.15 -9.70 22.22
N GLU A 65 -18.31 -10.92 22.75
CA GLU A 65 -17.20 -11.63 23.41
C GLU A 65 -16.01 -11.80 22.44
N ASP A 66 -14.79 -11.74 22.96
CA ASP A 66 -13.51 -11.78 22.22
C ASP A 66 -13.19 -10.54 21.36
N ALA A 67 -13.99 -9.47 21.42
CA ALA A 67 -13.75 -8.24 20.68
C ALA A 67 -12.36 -7.62 20.93
N ASP A 68 -11.90 -7.61 22.19
CA ASP A 68 -10.59 -7.08 22.56
C ASP A 68 -9.46 -7.88 21.90
N GLU A 69 -9.57 -9.20 21.87
CA GLU A 69 -8.57 -10.08 21.24
C GLU A 69 -8.55 -9.88 19.72
N LEU A 70 -9.72 -9.79 19.08
CA LEU A 70 -9.83 -9.56 17.64
C LEU A 70 -9.24 -8.19 17.24
N ILE A 71 -9.56 -7.13 17.99
CA ILE A 71 -9.00 -5.79 17.76
C ILE A 71 -7.47 -5.81 17.94
N ARG A 72 -6.97 -6.48 18.99
CA ARG A 72 -5.53 -6.62 19.24
C ARG A 72 -4.83 -7.38 18.11
N ASN A 73 -5.33 -8.56 17.74
CA ASN A 73 -4.76 -9.40 16.69
C ASN A 73 -4.72 -8.67 15.34
N TYR A 74 -5.78 -7.92 15.01
CA TYR A 74 -5.81 -7.09 13.80
C TYR A 74 -4.76 -5.97 13.84
N ARG A 75 -4.67 -5.23 14.97
CA ARG A 75 -3.67 -4.16 15.15
C ARG A 75 -2.25 -4.70 15.02
N GLU A 76 -1.96 -5.85 15.62
CA GLU A 76 -0.66 -6.53 15.54
C GLU A 76 -0.34 -6.97 14.10
N ALA A 77 -1.27 -7.64 13.41
CA ALA A 77 -1.10 -8.07 12.03
C ALA A 77 -0.85 -6.88 11.09
N ARG A 78 -1.59 -5.79 11.27
CA ARG A 78 -1.43 -4.56 10.49
C ARG A 78 -0.10 -3.87 10.79
N ALA A 79 0.29 -3.74 12.06
CA ALA A 79 1.57 -3.17 12.45
C ALA A 79 2.74 -3.97 11.88
N ALA A 80 2.65 -5.31 11.90
CA ALA A 80 3.63 -6.19 11.29
C ALA A 80 3.71 -6.00 9.76
N LEU A 81 2.57 -5.90 9.08
CA LEU A 81 2.53 -5.62 7.64
C LEU A 81 3.14 -4.25 7.31
N ALA A 82 2.75 -3.20 8.06
CA ALA A 82 3.28 -1.86 7.89
C ALA A 82 4.79 -1.80 8.15
N GLY A 83 5.28 -2.50 9.17
CA GLY A 83 6.71 -2.65 9.46
C GLY A 83 7.45 -3.30 8.28
N ARG A 84 6.97 -4.44 7.80
CA ARG A 84 7.55 -5.15 6.64
C ARG A 84 7.53 -4.28 5.37
N LEU A 85 6.46 -3.54 5.12
CA LEU A 85 6.38 -2.61 3.99
C LEU A 85 7.41 -1.49 4.11
N LYS A 86 7.54 -0.87 5.29
CA LYS A 86 8.56 0.16 5.55
C LYS A 86 9.98 -0.39 5.33
N GLU A 87 10.27 -1.58 5.83
CA GLU A 87 11.55 -2.27 5.61
C GLU A 87 11.81 -2.53 4.12
N ARG A 88 10.82 -3.04 3.39
CA ARG A 88 10.92 -3.30 1.94
C ARG A 88 11.14 -2.02 1.15
N VAL A 89 10.42 -0.95 1.47
CA VAL A 89 10.61 0.37 0.84
C VAL A 89 11.99 0.91 1.15
N ARG A 90 12.46 0.79 2.39
CA ARG A 90 13.82 1.22 2.78
C ARG A 90 14.89 0.45 2.02
N ALA A 91 14.80 -0.89 2.00
CA ALA A 91 15.73 -1.73 1.24
C ALA A 91 15.74 -1.40 -0.26
N GLY A 92 14.56 -1.12 -0.84
CA GLY A 92 14.43 -0.66 -2.22
C GLY A 92 15.10 0.70 -2.45
N ARG A 93 14.93 1.66 -1.53
CA ARG A 93 15.60 2.97 -1.58
C ARG A 93 17.11 2.86 -1.45
N ASP A 94 17.59 2.02 -0.53
CA ASP A 94 19.03 1.80 -0.32
C ASP A 94 19.66 1.18 -1.58
N ALA A 95 18.99 0.18 -2.19
CA ALA A 95 19.44 -0.41 -3.45
C ALA A 95 19.43 0.61 -4.60
N ALA A 96 18.36 1.41 -4.74
CA ALA A 96 18.29 2.47 -5.74
C ALA A 96 19.38 3.53 -5.53
N GLY A 97 19.68 3.88 -4.28
CA GLY A 97 20.76 4.81 -3.91
C GLY A 97 22.15 4.30 -4.31
N VAL A 98 22.41 2.99 -4.12
CA VAL A 98 23.66 2.36 -4.59
C VAL A 98 23.79 2.45 -6.11
N GLN A 99 22.71 2.15 -6.85
CA GLN A 99 22.71 2.21 -8.31
C GLN A 99 22.84 3.66 -8.82
N LEU A 100 22.14 4.61 -8.20
CA LEU A 100 22.28 6.04 -8.50
C LEU A 100 23.72 6.52 -8.26
N GLY A 101 24.34 6.13 -7.16
CA GLY A 101 25.73 6.45 -6.87
C GLY A 101 26.72 5.83 -7.85
N ALA A 102 26.42 4.67 -8.45
CA ALA A 102 27.22 4.10 -9.54
C ALA A 102 27.05 4.88 -10.84
N MET A 103 25.81 5.18 -11.24
CA MET A 103 25.50 5.97 -12.44
C MET A 103 26.16 7.36 -12.38
N LEU A 104 26.10 8.04 -11.23
CA LEU A 104 26.74 9.33 -11.04
C LEU A 104 28.27 9.23 -11.17
N ARG A 105 28.89 8.23 -10.54
CA ARG A 105 30.35 8.01 -10.65
C ARG A 105 30.80 7.75 -12.09
N GLU A 106 30.04 6.95 -12.83
CA GLU A 106 30.31 6.70 -14.25
C GLU A 106 30.15 7.97 -15.10
N ALA A 107 29.22 8.84 -14.71
CA ALA A 107 29.06 10.18 -15.27
C ALA A 107 30.10 11.22 -14.79
N GLY A 108 31.08 10.81 -13.96
CA GLY A 108 32.08 11.72 -13.40
C GLY A 108 31.55 12.65 -12.31
N LEU A 109 30.39 12.33 -11.73
CA LEU A 109 29.70 13.08 -10.69
C LEU A 109 29.80 12.38 -9.33
N SER A 110 29.84 13.17 -8.26
CA SER A 110 29.72 12.68 -6.90
C SER A 110 28.26 12.65 -6.43
N SER A 111 27.89 11.60 -5.70
CA SER A 111 26.60 11.53 -4.98
C SER A 111 26.64 12.23 -3.61
N ALA A 112 27.82 12.69 -3.17
CA ALA A 112 28.04 13.29 -1.87
C ALA A 112 28.82 14.61 -1.98
N GLY A 113 28.47 15.58 -1.13
CA GLY A 113 29.16 16.87 -1.04
C GLY A 113 28.37 18.03 -1.62
N GLU A 114 29.08 18.94 -2.28
CA GLU A 114 28.58 20.21 -2.80
C GLU A 114 27.80 20.04 -4.12
N PRO A 115 26.93 21.01 -4.48
CA PRO A 115 26.32 21.09 -5.79
C PRO A 115 27.35 21.06 -6.93
N GLN A 116 27.07 20.26 -7.96
CA GLN A 116 27.95 20.06 -9.12
C GLN A 116 27.29 20.57 -10.40
N LEU A 117 28.09 20.79 -11.44
CA LEU A 117 27.58 21.17 -12.74
C LEU A 117 27.02 19.93 -13.46
N LEU A 118 25.72 19.96 -13.75
CA LEU A 118 25.00 18.96 -14.53
C LEU A 118 24.74 19.49 -15.93
N ALA A 119 25.06 18.69 -16.95
CA ALA A 119 24.80 19.03 -18.34
C ALA A 119 23.30 19.02 -18.63
N THR A 120 22.82 19.98 -19.41
CA THR A 120 21.43 20.06 -19.84
C THR A 120 21.25 19.56 -21.27
N GLN A 121 20.06 19.07 -21.60
CA GLN A 121 19.73 18.64 -22.98
C GLN A 121 19.91 19.77 -24.01
N GLY A 122 19.70 21.03 -23.60
CA GLY A 122 19.94 22.22 -24.44
C GLY A 122 21.41 22.64 -24.59
N GLY A 123 22.37 21.85 -24.09
CA GLY A 123 23.81 22.14 -24.18
C GLY A 123 24.33 23.13 -23.11
N GLY A 124 23.49 23.49 -22.13
CA GLY A 124 23.88 24.32 -20.99
C GLY A 124 24.36 23.49 -19.79
N MET A 125 24.66 24.19 -18.70
CA MET A 125 25.00 23.57 -17.41
C MET A 125 24.12 24.17 -16.31
N ILE A 126 23.66 23.36 -15.37
CA ILE A 126 23.03 23.82 -14.11
C ILE A 126 23.87 23.39 -12.93
N GLN A 127 23.93 24.20 -11.87
CA GLN A 127 24.54 23.82 -10.62
C GLN A 127 23.50 23.19 -9.71
N ALA A 128 23.62 21.90 -9.42
CA ALA A 128 22.71 21.20 -8.52
C ALA A 128 23.36 19.97 -7.88
N ARG A 129 22.82 19.54 -6.75
CA ARG A 129 23.16 18.26 -6.12
C ARG A 129 22.08 17.23 -6.41
N VAL A 130 22.46 16.07 -6.92
CA VAL A 130 21.52 14.94 -7.07
C VAL A 130 21.31 14.31 -5.70
N VAL A 131 20.11 14.42 -5.14
CA VAL A 131 19.77 13.88 -3.82
C VAL A 131 18.96 12.59 -3.89
N GLY A 132 18.43 12.26 -5.06
CA GLY A 132 17.71 11.02 -5.28
C GLY A 132 17.23 10.84 -6.71
N VAL A 133 16.65 9.67 -6.94
CA VAL A 133 15.93 9.33 -8.17
C VAL A 133 14.48 9.04 -7.81
N SER A 134 13.57 9.77 -8.44
CA SER A 134 12.13 9.63 -8.21
C SER A 134 11.53 8.57 -9.12
N SER A 135 12.08 8.42 -10.33
CA SER A 135 11.75 7.32 -11.23
C SER A 135 12.87 7.08 -12.24
N ALA A 136 12.94 5.87 -12.78
CA ALA A 136 13.83 5.50 -13.87
C ALA A 136 13.19 4.38 -14.69
N ARG A 137 13.35 4.45 -16.01
CA ARG A 137 12.90 3.47 -16.99
C ARG A 137 13.98 3.29 -18.05
N GLN A 138 14.27 2.04 -18.38
CA GLN A 138 15.13 1.73 -19.51
C GLN A 138 14.34 1.88 -20.83
N GLN A 139 14.95 2.54 -21.81
CA GLN A 139 14.44 2.71 -23.16
C GLN A 139 14.97 1.60 -24.09
N GLU A 140 14.36 1.47 -25.27
CA GLU A 140 14.71 0.44 -26.26
C GLU A 140 16.16 0.58 -26.79
N ASP A 141 16.68 1.80 -26.81
CA ASP A 141 18.07 2.12 -27.20
C ASP A 141 19.10 1.85 -26.08
N GLY A 142 18.65 1.30 -24.95
CA GLY A 142 19.47 1.02 -23.78
C GLY A 142 19.73 2.23 -22.89
N SER A 143 19.25 3.42 -23.24
CA SER A 143 19.32 4.60 -22.38
C SER A 143 18.38 4.47 -21.18
N VAL A 144 18.65 5.23 -20.12
CA VAL A 144 17.78 5.32 -18.95
C VAL A 144 17.18 6.71 -18.90
N TRP A 145 15.86 6.79 -18.84
CA TRP A 145 15.11 8.02 -18.69
C TRP A 145 14.32 8.03 -17.38
N GLY A 146 14.15 9.19 -16.77
CA GLY A 146 13.30 9.31 -15.59
C GLY A 146 13.42 10.68 -14.94
N PHE A 147 13.20 10.74 -13.64
CA PHE A 147 13.22 11.98 -12.87
C PHE A 147 14.23 11.91 -11.73
N LEU A 148 15.13 12.89 -11.67
CA LEU A 148 16.01 13.11 -10.53
C LEU A 148 15.42 14.15 -9.61
N ARG A 149 15.58 13.91 -8.32
CA ARG A 149 15.40 14.95 -7.32
C ARG A 149 16.72 15.67 -7.13
N LEU A 150 16.71 16.95 -7.45
CA LEU A 150 17.86 17.85 -7.42
C LEU A 150 17.69 18.86 -6.31
N GLU A 151 18.79 19.22 -5.66
CA GLU A 151 18.86 20.36 -4.75
C GLU A 151 19.66 21.47 -5.45
N THR A 152 18.97 22.54 -5.83
CA THR A 152 19.54 23.68 -6.58
C THR A 152 20.09 24.76 -5.65
N SER A 153 19.52 24.86 -4.46
CA SER A 153 20.01 25.69 -3.36
C SER A 153 19.62 25.04 -2.03
N ARG A 154 20.19 25.51 -0.91
CA ARG A 154 20.02 24.86 0.40
C ARG A 154 18.54 24.67 0.74
N ASN A 155 18.11 23.41 0.89
CA ASN A 155 16.72 23.02 1.13
C ASN A 155 15.70 23.37 0.02
N SER A 156 16.16 23.77 -1.16
CA SER A 156 15.31 23.96 -2.34
C SER A 156 15.48 22.77 -3.27
N PHE A 157 14.38 22.04 -3.47
CA PHE A 157 14.38 20.81 -4.25
C PHE A 157 13.51 20.96 -5.49
N GLU A 158 14.04 20.51 -6.61
CA GLU A 158 13.34 20.44 -7.89
C GLU A 158 13.41 19.01 -8.40
N GLU A 159 12.38 18.57 -9.10
CA GLU A 159 12.45 17.37 -9.91
C GLU A 159 12.77 17.78 -11.35
N LYS A 160 13.76 17.12 -11.96
CA LYS A 160 14.08 17.33 -13.37
C LYS A 160 14.15 15.99 -14.08
N GLU A 161 13.62 15.98 -15.30
CA GLU A 161 13.79 14.84 -16.20
C GLU A 161 15.28 14.65 -16.48
N PHE A 162 15.72 13.39 -16.55
CA PHE A 162 17.08 13.05 -16.93
C PHE A 162 17.10 11.98 -18.02
N THR A 163 18.20 11.96 -18.75
CA THR A 163 18.56 10.85 -19.63
C THR A 163 20.00 10.46 -19.33
N TYR A 164 20.24 9.16 -19.20
CA TYR A 164 21.55 8.58 -18.98
C TYR A 164 21.88 7.58 -20.08
N GLN A 165 23.00 7.78 -20.77
CA GLN A 165 23.45 6.91 -21.86
C GLN A 165 24.98 6.92 -21.95
N GLY A 166 25.61 5.74 -21.92
CA GLY A 166 27.05 5.59 -22.15
C GLY A 166 27.93 6.47 -21.24
N GLY A 167 27.64 6.51 -19.94
CA GLY A 167 28.37 7.35 -18.99
C GLY A 167 28.07 8.85 -19.08
N LYS A 168 27.06 9.29 -19.85
CA LYS A 168 26.64 10.69 -19.90
C LYS A 168 25.28 10.87 -19.26
N LEU A 169 25.21 11.76 -18.27
CA LEU A 169 23.96 12.19 -17.65
C LEU A 169 23.60 13.60 -18.16
N VAL A 170 22.40 13.74 -18.72
CA VAL A 170 21.84 15.04 -19.11
C VAL A 170 20.50 15.25 -18.43
N VAL A 171 20.23 16.48 -18.00
CA VAL A 171 18.95 16.87 -17.38
C VAL A 171 18.18 17.84 -18.26
N ARG A 172 16.86 17.77 -18.24
CA ARG A 172 16.01 18.75 -18.91
C ARG A 172 15.85 19.97 -18.01
N ASN A 173 16.16 21.15 -18.54
CA ASN A 173 16.07 22.42 -17.80
C ASN A 173 15.14 23.43 -18.50
N GLU A 174 14.25 22.95 -19.35
CA GLU A 174 13.24 23.80 -19.97
C GLU A 174 12.13 24.10 -18.95
N PRO A 175 11.62 25.33 -18.87
CA PRO A 175 10.39 25.59 -18.14
C PRO A 175 9.26 24.80 -18.82
N ASP A 176 8.48 24.07 -18.05
CA ASP A 176 7.22 23.50 -18.54
C ASP A 176 6.37 24.67 -19.05
N LEU A 177 6.19 24.74 -20.37
CA LEU A 177 5.33 25.74 -21.00
C LEU A 177 3.89 25.48 -20.51
N ILE A 178 3.39 26.42 -19.69
CA ILE A 178 1.98 26.53 -19.28
C ILE A 178 1.16 27.02 -20.47
#